data_AF-A0A9D8XYU0-F1
#
_entry.id   AF-A0A9D8XYU0-F1
#
_cell.length_a   1.000
_cell.length_b   1.000
_cell.length_c   1.000
_cell.angle_alpha   90.00
_cell.angle_beta   90.00
_cell.angle_gamma   90.00
#
_symmetry.space_group_name_H-M   'P 1'
#
loop_
_entity.id
_entity.type
_entity.pdbx_description
1 polymer ?
#
loop_
_entity_poly.entity_id
_entity_poly.type
_entity_poly.pdbx_seq_one_letter_code
_entity_poly.pdbx_strand_id
1 'polypeptide(L)'
;MQEGFVITEGVACAPAVIFKNDPPTVNIVHISPEDVEDEITLYQTTLERTHRLFLEEKNNVQSVVAREFLDVAILYLTDSYVKKLIEDRIRNELCNAESAVMRCYHDYINELISLNDPFVMHNEFEIHNLAETLVLELRKKKVTIPDITEDSILVCNNITPAQFLTMNTQHIKGVLLEDGNTQSHLAIVLRSSKIPSIFNVSNATKLIAPGTNVLMDAYANRIYLDPLDELIWQANRNAQKYHKVSDSSIDIIKPMMAQYKTSSDGERMRILANINSISEITKRAYLPSSGIGLFRTEFLFMNCSHEPDEEEQYQVYRRIMNMLPSNYEITFRTFDFNADKLPLYMSMSSAFS
;
A
#
# COMPACT_ATOMS: atom_id res chain seq x y z
N MET A 1 -7.85 17.27 17.41
CA MET A 1 -8.26 15.89 17.07
C MET A 1 -7.14 14.93 17.50
N GLN A 2 -7.41 13.65 17.76
CA GLN A 2 -6.37 12.69 18.20
C GLN A 2 -5.31 12.51 17.10
N GLU A 3 -4.05 12.35 17.50
CA GLU A 3 -2.89 12.25 16.58
C GLU A 3 -2.91 10.89 15.85
N GLY A 4 -2.81 10.93 14.52
CA GLY A 4 -2.78 9.75 13.65
C GLY A 4 -1.35 9.34 13.26
N PHE A 5 -1.21 8.48 12.25
CA PHE A 5 0.07 8.13 11.65
C PHE A 5 0.31 8.93 10.38
N VAL A 6 1.41 9.67 10.33
CA VAL A 6 1.81 10.42 9.13
C VAL A 6 2.30 9.43 8.06
N ILE A 7 1.68 9.49 6.89
CA ILE A 7 2.06 8.66 5.73
C ILE A 7 2.96 9.43 4.79
N THR A 8 2.57 10.66 4.50
CA THR A 8 3.27 11.59 3.62
C THR A 8 3.28 12.95 4.30
N GLU A 9 4.48 13.49 4.49
CA GLU A 9 4.69 14.78 5.13
C GLU A 9 4.25 15.94 4.23
N GLY A 10 3.93 17.07 4.85
CA GLY A 10 3.56 18.30 4.15
C GLY A 10 2.52 19.11 4.90
N VAL A 11 2.18 20.26 4.34
CA VAL A 11 1.12 21.14 4.88
C VAL A 11 0.10 21.40 3.78
N ALA A 12 -1.18 21.27 4.12
CA ALA A 12 -2.28 21.54 3.21
C ALA A 12 -3.42 22.25 3.96
N CYS A 13 -4.06 23.21 3.30
CA CYS A 13 -5.25 23.89 3.83
C CYS A 13 -6.29 23.97 2.72
N ALA A 14 -7.45 23.36 2.93
CA ALA A 14 -8.56 23.38 1.98
C ALA A 14 -9.87 22.94 2.65
N PRO A 15 -11.04 23.21 2.05
CA PRO A 15 -12.32 22.67 2.48
C PRO A 15 -12.33 21.13 2.51
N ALA A 16 -13.00 20.55 3.50
CA ALA A 16 -13.13 19.10 3.65
C ALA A 16 -14.19 18.52 2.71
N VAL A 17 -13.82 17.49 1.94
CA VAL A 17 -14.76 16.61 1.23
C VAL A 17 -14.81 15.29 1.99
N ILE A 18 -16.02 14.91 2.44
CA ILE A 18 -16.22 13.69 3.22
C ILE A 18 -16.61 12.55 2.28
N PHE A 19 -15.85 11.46 2.31
CA PHE A 19 -16.17 10.22 1.60
C PHE A 19 -16.34 9.07 2.60
N LYS A 20 -17.58 8.62 2.75
CA LYS A 20 -17.91 7.48 3.62
C LYS A 20 -18.01 6.22 2.78
N ASN A 21 -17.06 5.32 2.99
CA ASN A 21 -16.98 4.01 2.38
C ASN A 21 -17.02 2.95 3.50
N ASP A 22 -18.15 2.89 4.21
CA ASP A 22 -18.35 1.90 5.27
C ASP A 22 -18.31 0.48 4.68
N PRO A 23 -17.65 -0.47 5.36
CA PRO A 23 -17.68 -1.88 4.98
C PRO A 23 -19.12 -2.36 4.80
N PRO A 24 -19.40 -3.23 3.80
CA PRO A 24 -20.75 -3.71 3.57
C PRO A 24 -21.22 -4.57 4.75
N THR A 25 -22.34 -4.20 5.38
CA THR A 25 -23.00 -5.07 6.35
C THR A 25 -23.62 -6.26 5.63
N VAL A 26 -23.06 -7.46 5.81
CA VAL A 26 -23.54 -8.68 5.16
C VAL A 26 -24.42 -9.47 6.12
N ASN A 27 -25.67 -9.69 5.71
CA ASN A 27 -26.61 -10.55 6.42
C ASN A 27 -26.63 -11.94 5.76
N ILE A 28 -26.72 -12.98 6.58
CA ILE A 28 -26.97 -14.34 6.09
C ILE A 28 -28.44 -14.42 5.68
N VAL A 29 -28.69 -14.58 4.38
CA VAL A 29 -30.02 -14.82 3.84
C VAL A 29 -30.07 -16.25 3.36
N HIS A 30 -31.04 -17.01 3.87
CA HIS A 30 -31.31 -18.36 3.38
C HIS A 30 -32.04 -18.28 2.04
N ILE A 31 -31.49 -18.95 1.03
CA ILE A 31 -32.05 -19.03 -0.32
C ILE A 31 -32.80 -20.35 -0.52
N SER A 32 -33.71 -20.41 -1.49
CA SER A 32 -34.36 -21.68 -1.82
C SER A 32 -33.39 -22.59 -2.60
N PRO A 33 -33.55 -23.92 -2.56
CA PRO A 33 -32.74 -24.82 -3.38
C PRO A 33 -32.83 -24.56 -4.89
N GLU A 34 -33.91 -23.93 -5.35
CA GLU A 34 -34.13 -23.59 -6.76
C GLU A 34 -33.29 -22.38 -7.19
N ASP A 35 -32.99 -21.47 -6.27
CA ASP A 35 -32.23 -20.23 -6.52
C ASP A 35 -30.70 -20.44 -6.46
N VAL A 36 -30.24 -21.63 -6.06
CA VAL A 36 -28.81 -21.92 -5.83
C VAL A 36 -27.96 -21.68 -7.08
N GLU A 37 -28.39 -22.18 -8.24
CA GLU A 37 -27.62 -22.02 -9.48
C GLU A 37 -27.67 -20.58 -10.02
N ASP A 38 -28.75 -19.84 -9.75
CA ASP A 38 -28.85 -18.42 -10.07
C ASP A 38 -27.87 -17.59 -9.22
N GLU A 39 -27.77 -17.91 -7.92
CA GLU A 39 -26.85 -17.25 -6.99
C GLU A 39 -25.38 -17.54 -7.33
N ILE A 40 -25.07 -18.77 -7.75
CA ILE A 40 -23.73 -19.16 -8.23
C ILE A 40 -23.40 -18.44 -9.53
N THR A 41 -24.35 -18.35 -10.46
CA THR A 41 -24.17 -17.63 -11.72
C THR A 41 -23.91 -16.13 -11.46
N LEU A 42 -24.65 -15.54 -10.51
CA LEU A 42 -24.45 -14.16 -10.07
C LEU A 42 -23.04 -13.95 -9.51
N TYR A 43 -22.57 -14.87 -8.66
CA TYR A 43 -21.21 -14.86 -8.13
C TYR A 43 -20.15 -14.94 -9.23
N GLN A 44 -20.22 -15.95 -10.11
CA GLN A 44 -19.24 -16.15 -11.19
C GLN A 44 -19.17 -14.95 -12.14
N THR A 45 -20.33 -14.41 -12.54
CA THR A 45 -20.39 -13.22 -13.41
C THR A 45 -19.75 -12.00 -12.73
N THR A 46 -19.98 -11.84 -11.43
CA THR A 46 -19.40 -10.74 -10.65
C THR A 46 -17.90 -10.89 -10.48
N LEU A 47 -17.43 -12.12 -10.27
CA LEU A 47 -16.01 -12.47 -10.18
C LEU A 47 -15.27 -12.11 -11.47
N GLU A 48 -15.81 -12.50 -12.62
CA GLU A 48 -15.25 -12.17 -13.94
C GLU A 48 -15.19 -10.66 -14.19
N ARG A 49 -16.26 -9.93 -13.82
CA ARG A 49 -16.28 -8.46 -13.93
C ARG A 49 -15.19 -7.82 -13.08
N THR A 50 -15.09 -8.24 -11.83
CA THR A 50 -14.10 -7.71 -10.86
C THR A 50 -12.69 -8.00 -11.35
N HIS A 51 -12.44 -9.19 -11.88
CA HIS A 51 -11.15 -9.58 -12.43
C HIS A 51 -10.72 -8.69 -13.59
N ARG A 52 -11.65 -8.40 -14.52
CA ARG A 52 -11.37 -7.48 -15.63
C ARG A 52 -11.06 -6.06 -15.13
N LEU A 53 -11.81 -5.56 -14.15
CA LEU A 53 -11.58 -4.23 -13.58
C LEU A 53 -10.16 -4.12 -12.98
N PHE A 54 -9.73 -5.12 -12.21
CA PHE A 54 -8.39 -5.11 -11.61
C PHE A 54 -7.27 -5.20 -12.66
N LEU A 55 -7.48 -5.94 -13.76
CA LEU A 55 -6.55 -5.95 -14.88
C LEU A 55 -6.44 -4.59 -15.57
N GLU A 56 -7.57 -3.90 -15.78
CA GLU A 56 -7.59 -2.55 -16.33
C GLU A 56 -6.86 -1.56 -15.42
N GLU A 57 -7.13 -1.61 -14.11
CA GLU A 57 -6.43 -0.80 -13.10
C GLU A 57 -4.93 -1.08 -13.05
N LYS A 58 -4.54 -2.35 -13.11
CA LYS A 58 -3.13 -2.77 -13.14
C LYS A 58 -2.40 -2.17 -14.34
N ASN A 59 -3.06 -2.10 -15.49
CA ASN A 59 -2.49 -1.51 -16.71
C ASN A 59 -2.39 0.02 -16.64
N ASN A 60 -3.31 0.66 -15.92
CA ASN A 60 -3.35 2.12 -15.79
C ASN A 60 -2.43 2.65 -14.68
N VAL A 61 -2.08 1.83 -13.69
CA VAL A 61 -1.24 2.26 -12.57
C VAL A 61 0.24 2.31 -12.94
N GLN A 62 0.85 3.49 -12.76
CA GLN A 62 2.27 3.69 -13.04
C GLN A 62 3.18 3.14 -11.93
N SER A 63 2.67 3.07 -10.69
CA SER A 63 3.42 2.57 -9.53
C SER A 63 3.64 1.06 -9.64
N VAL A 64 4.91 0.64 -9.72
CA VAL A 64 5.30 -0.79 -9.74
C VAL A 64 4.77 -1.51 -8.50
N VAL A 65 4.90 -0.87 -7.34
CA VAL A 65 4.45 -1.43 -6.07
C VAL A 65 2.93 -1.60 -6.06
N ALA A 66 2.17 -0.64 -6.60
CA ALA A 66 0.71 -0.80 -6.72
C ALA A 66 0.31 -1.96 -7.65
N ARG A 67 1.13 -2.27 -8.68
CA ARG A 67 0.89 -3.44 -9.54
C ARG A 67 1.14 -4.76 -8.83
N GLU A 68 2.24 -4.88 -8.07
CA GLU A 68 2.55 -6.09 -7.28
C GLU A 68 1.40 -6.47 -6.36
N PHE A 69 0.72 -5.46 -5.83
CA PHE A 69 -0.43 -5.65 -4.96
C PHE A 69 -1.74 -6.00 -5.68
N LEU A 70 -2.01 -5.37 -6.83
CA LEU A 70 -3.11 -5.81 -7.70
C LEU A 70 -2.89 -7.26 -8.17
N ASP A 71 -1.64 -7.68 -8.33
CA ASP A 71 -1.29 -9.08 -8.62
C ASP A 71 -1.68 -10.01 -7.49
N VAL A 72 -1.46 -9.64 -6.22
CA VAL A 72 -1.93 -10.41 -5.07
C VAL A 72 -3.46 -10.50 -5.06
N ALA A 73 -4.16 -9.37 -5.27
CA ALA A 73 -5.62 -9.38 -5.31
C ALA A 73 -6.17 -10.26 -6.45
N ILE A 74 -5.56 -10.19 -7.64
CA ILE A 74 -5.91 -11.03 -8.79
C ILE A 74 -5.62 -12.51 -8.50
N LEU A 75 -4.51 -12.82 -7.83
CA LEU A 75 -4.17 -14.19 -7.43
C LEU A 75 -5.28 -14.80 -6.57
N TYR A 76 -5.69 -14.12 -5.50
CA TYR A 76 -6.77 -14.59 -4.62
C TYR A 76 -8.15 -14.60 -5.28
N LEU A 77 -8.39 -13.69 -6.21
CA LEU A 77 -9.63 -13.65 -6.99
C LEU A 77 -9.70 -14.80 -8.00
N THR A 78 -8.55 -15.27 -8.50
CA THR A 78 -8.45 -16.32 -9.50
C THR A 78 -8.21 -17.72 -8.91
N ASP A 79 -7.97 -17.82 -7.60
CA ASP A 79 -7.78 -19.06 -6.87
C ASP A 79 -8.99 -20.02 -7.04
N SER A 80 -8.74 -21.16 -7.69
CA SER A 80 -9.78 -22.17 -7.97
C SER A 80 -10.30 -22.88 -6.71
N TYR A 81 -9.48 -23.00 -5.67
CA TYR A 81 -9.89 -23.60 -4.40
C TYR A 81 -10.86 -22.68 -3.66
N VAL A 82 -10.54 -21.39 -3.54
CA VAL A 82 -11.42 -20.40 -2.90
C VAL A 82 -12.74 -20.28 -3.66
N LYS A 83 -12.70 -20.25 -5.00
CA LYS A 83 -13.92 -20.24 -5.83
C LYS A 83 -14.82 -21.42 -5.52
N LYS A 84 -14.25 -22.63 -5.50
CA LYS A 84 -14.99 -23.84 -5.21
C LYS A 84 -15.55 -23.82 -3.78
N LEU A 85 -14.77 -23.35 -2.81
CA LEU A 85 -15.23 -23.23 -1.42
C LEU A 85 -16.45 -22.31 -1.28
N ILE A 86 -16.46 -21.18 -2.01
CA ILE A 86 -17.62 -20.27 -2.05
C ILE A 86 -18.83 -20.94 -2.68
N GLU A 87 -18.67 -21.58 -3.85
CA GLU A 87 -19.78 -22.28 -4.51
C GLU A 87 -20.34 -23.43 -3.65
N ASP A 88 -19.47 -24.24 -3.05
CA ASP A 88 -19.86 -25.34 -2.17
C ASP A 88 -20.60 -24.81 -0.94
N ARG A 89 -20.20 -23.64 -0.40
CA ARG A 89 -20.91 -23.01 0.71
C ARG A 89 -22.30 -22.53 0.32
N ILE A 90 -22.46 -21.94 -0.86
CA ILE A 90 -23.78 -21.55 -1.40
C ILE A 90 -24.68 -22.79 -1.53
N ARG A 91 -24.17 -23.87 -2.13
CA ARG A 91 -24.91 -25.13 -2.35
C ARG A 91 -25.30 -25.83 -1.04
N ASN A 92 -24.35 -25.98 -0.12
CA ASN A 92 -24.52 -26.79 1.08
C ASN A 92 -25.25 -26.06 2.21
N GLU A 93 -25.00 -24.77 2.39
CA GLU A 93 -25.60 -23.98 3.46
C GLU A 93 -26.86 -23.22 3.02
N LEU A 94 -27.20 -23.27 1.73
CA LEU A 94 -28.33 -22.55 1.12
C LEU A 94 -28.31 -21.08 1.52
N CYS A 95 -27.17 -20.41 1.30
CA CYS A 95 -26.98 -19.01 1.65
C CYS A 95 -26.65 -18.15 0.42
N ASN A 96 -26.95 -16.85 0.52
CA ASN A 96 -26.64 -15.89 -0.54
C ASN A 96 -25.11 -15.70 -0.75
N ALA A 97 -24.73 -15.33 -1.98
CA ALA A 97 -23.35 -15.14 -2.42
C ALA A 97 -22.59 -14.13 -1.57
N GLU A 98 -23.24 -13.04 -1.13
CA GLU A 98 -22.59 -12.02 -0.30
C GLU A 98 -22.06 -12.62 1.02
N SER A 99 -22.91 -13.42 1.69
CA SER A 99 -22.56 -14.14 2.92
C SER A 99 -21.48 -15.17 2.67
N ALA A 100 -21.63 -15.95 1.59
CA ALA A 100 -20.68 -16.99 1.25
C ALA A 100 -19.28 -16.41 0.99
N VAL A 101 -19.16 -15.33 0.21
CA VAL A 101 -17.90 -14.65 -0.10
C VAL A 101 -17.22 -14.16 1.17
N MET A 102 -17.90 -13.35 2.00
CA MET A 102 -17.28 -12.79 3.21
C MET A 102 -16.82 -13.87 4.17
N ARG A 103 -17.65 -14.89 4.40
CA ARG A 103 -17.34 -15.96 5.35
C ARG A 103 -16.22 -16.85 4.83
N CYS A 104 -16.22 -17.19 3.54
CA CYS A 104 -15.14 -18.00 2.96
C CYS A 104 -13.80 -17.28 3.06
N TYR A 105 -13.71 -16.00 2.70
CA TYR A 105 -12.45 -15.25 2.85
C TYR A 105 -12.05 -15.08 4.31
N HIS A 106 -12.99 -14.83 5.22
CA HIS A 106 -12.69 -14.73 6.65
C HIS A 106 -12.17 -16.05 7.23
N ASP A 107 -12.84 -17.17 6.95
CA ASP A 107 -12.42 -18.50 7.40
C ASP A 107 -11.05 -18.88 6.81
N TYR A 108 -10.84 -18.59 5.52
CA TYR A 108 -9.59 -18.85 4.81
C TYR A 108 -8.41 -18.04 5.37
N ILE A 109 -8.61 -16.75 5.64
CA ILE A 109 -7.60 -15.90 6.31
C ILE A 109 -7.27 -16.49 7.69
N ASN A 110 -8.28 -16.80 8.51
CA ASN A 110 -8.07 -17.30 9.87
C ASN A 110 -7.32 -18.65 9.88
N GLU A 111 -7.67 -19.55 8.96
CA GLU A 111 -6.99 -20.84 8.81
C GLU A 111 -5.51 -20.64 8.47
N LEU A 112 -5.20 -19.82 7.47
CA LEU A 112 -3.82 -19.59 7.04
C LEU A 112 -2.98 -18.81 8.06
N ILE A 113 -3.59 -17.85 8.78
CA ILE A 113 -2.93 -17.20 9.91
C ILE A 113 -2.61 -18.22 11.02
N SER A 114 -3.52 -19.17 11.30
CA SER A 114 -3.27 -20.22 12.31
C SER A 114 -2.13 -21.16 11.94
N LEU A 115 -1.85 -21.30 10.64
CA LEU A 115 -0.72 -22.04 10.09
C LEU A 115 0.57 -21.21 10.02
N ASN A 116 0.55 -19.94 10.46
CA ASN A 116 1.60 -18.95 10.27
C ASN A 116 2.02 -18.81 8.80
N ASP A 117 1.06 -18.86 7.87
CA ASP A 117 1.33 -18.58 6.47
C ASP A 117 1.79 -17.13 6.30
N PRO A 118 3.05 -16.88 5.93
CA PRO A 118 3.58 -15.53 5.94
C PRO A 118 3.06 -14.65 4.81
N PHE A 119 2.64 -15.27 3.70
CA PHE A 119 2.07 -14.57 2.57
C PHE A 119 0.70 -14.00 2.96
N VAL A 120 -0.15 -14.77 3.64
CA VAL A 120 -1.44 -14.26 4.15
C VAL A 120 -1.24 -13.25 5.26
N MET A 121 -0.33 -13.49 6.21
CA MET A 121 -0.06 -12.52 7.29
C MET A 121 0.40 -11.16 6.75
N HIS A 122 1.11 -11.14 5.62
CA HIS A 122 1.52 -9.90 4.97
C HIS A 122 0.39 -9.22 4.18
N ASN A 123 -0.58 -9.99 3.67
CA ASN A 123 -1.63 -9.53 2.76
C ASN A 123 -3.05 -9.63 3.36
N GLU A 124 -3.18 -9.72 4.68
CA GLU A 124 -4.47 -9.91 5.36
C GLU A 124 -5.48 -8.82 4.99
N PHE A 125 -5.03 -7.56 5.06
CA PHE A 125 -5.86 -6.38 4.80
C PHE A 125 -6.33 -6.36 3.34
N GLU A 126 -5.49 -6.82 2.43
CA GLU A 126 -5.73 -6.91 1.00
C GLU A 126 -6.77 -7.95 0.66
N ILE A 127 -6.68 -9.13 1.28
CA ILE A 127 -7.66 -10.19 1.12
C ILE A 127 -9.01 -9.76 1.72
N HIS A 128 -8.99 -9.03 2.84
CA HIS A 128 -10.22 -8.50 3.42
C HIS A 128 -10.90 -7.46 2.50
N ASN A 129 -10.13 -6.51 1.97
CA ASN A 129 -10.63 -5.53 1.01
C ASN A 129 -11.14 -6.18 -0.28
N LEU A 130 -10.51 -7.26 -0.74
CA LEU A 130 -10.98 -8.04 -1.88
C LEU A 130 -12.39 -8.59 -1.62
N ALA A 131 -12.61 -9.20 -0.46
CA ALA A 131 -13.90 -9.74 -0.06
C ALA A 131 -14.98 -8.65 -0.01
N GLU A 132 -14.68 -7.50 0.62
CA GLU A 132 -15.61 -6.36 0.66
C GLU A 132 -15.93 -5.81 -0.73
N THR A 133 -14.92 -5.71 -1.60
CA THR A 133 -15.09 -5.24 -2.98
C THR A 133 -16.02 -6.18 -3.75
N LEU A 134 -15.83 -7.50 -3.64
CA LEU A 134 -16.70 -8.49 -4.27
C LEU A 134 -18.16 -8.38 -3.80
N VAL A 135 -18.38 -8.14 -2.51
CA VAL A 135 -19.74 -7.93 -1.97
C VAL A 135 -20.39 -6.67 -2.53
N LEU A 136 -19.63 -5.56 -2.62
CA LEU A 136 -20.14 -4.32 -3.20
C LEU A 136 -20.50 -4.49 -4.69
N GLU A 137 -19.65 -5.24 -5.42
CA GLU A 137 -19.88 -5.57 -6.82
C GLU A 137 -21.10 -6.49 -7.02
N LEU A 138 -21.31 -7.48 -6.12
CA LEU A 138 -22.48 -8.36 -6.08
C LEU A 138 -23.78 -7.56 -5.90
N ARG A 139 -23.76 -6.59 -4.99
CA ARG A 139 -24.88 -5.66 -4.76
C ARG A 139 -25.14 -4.72 -5.92
N LYS A 140 -24.26 -4.68 -6.93
CA LYS A 140 -24.21 -3.65 -7.98
C LYS A 140 -24.24 -2.24 -7.40
N LYS A 141 -23.79 -2.08 -6.15
CA LYS A 141 -23.81 -0.81 -5.45
C LYS A 141 -22.58 -0.07 -5.89
N LYS A 142 -22.75 0.83 -6.87
CA LYS A 142 -21.68 1.76 -7.24
C LYS A 142 -21.36 2.61 -6.03
N VAL A 143 -20.15 2.47 -5.50
CA VAL A 143 -19.62 3.43 -4.55
C VAL A 143 -19.59 4.77 -5.26
N THR A 144 -20.38 5.72 -4.76
CA THR A 144 -20.47 7.05 -5.37
C THR A 144 -19.24 7.82 -4.93
N ILE A 145 -18.26 7.86 -5.82
CA ILE A 145 -17.03 8.61 -5.62
C ILE A 145 -17.38 10.10 -5.73
N PRO A 146 -17.03 10.94 -4.75
CA PRO A 146 -17.27 12.38 -4.83
C PRO A 146 -16.54 12.97 -6.02
N ASP A 147 -17.23 13.83 -6.76
CA ASP A 147 -16.63 14.62 -7.83
C ASP A 147 -15.87 15.79 -7.22
N ILE A 148 -14.53 15.73 -7.28
CA ILE A 148 -13.65 16.73 -6.68
C ILE A 148 -13.21 17.70 -7.78
N THR A 149 -13.89 18.84 -7.83
CA THR A 149 -13.67 19.90 -8.83
C THR A 149 -12.86 21.09 -8.31
N GLU A 150 -12.73 21.21 -6.98
CA GLU A 150 -11.99 22.27 -6.31
C GLU A 150 -11.00 21.69 -5.30
N ASP A 151 -9.94 22.45 -5.03
CA ASP A 151 -8.89 22.07 -4.09
C ASP A 151 -9.49 21.73 -2.71
N SER A 152 -9.29 20.50 -2.25
CA SER A 152 -9.99 19.94 -1.09
C SER A 152 -9.08 19.05 -0.23
N ILE A 153 -9.40 18.93 1.07
CA ILE A 153 -8.90 17.85 1.94
C ILE A 153 -9.90 16.70 1.89
N LEU A 154 -9.46 15.55 1.40
CA LEU A 154 -10.26 14.34 1.38
C LEU A 154 -10.27 13.71 2.78
N VAL A 155 -11.45 13.51 3.35
CA VAL A 155 -11.63 12.88 4.67
C VAL A 155 -12.45 11.62 4.49
N CYS A 156 -11.84 10.47 4.77
CA CYS A 156 -12.44 9.16 4.56
C CYS A 156 -12.37 8.29 5.82
N ASN A 157 -13.33 7.37 5.96
CA ASN A 157 -13.19 6.27 6.91
C ASN A 157 -12.33 5.13 6.33
N ASN A 158 -12.63 4.75 5.08
CA ASN A 158 -11.87 3.79 4.28
C ASN A 158 -11.82 4.27 2.82
N ILE A 159 -10.78 3.92 2.07
CA ILE A 159 -10.71 4.14 0.62
C ILE A 159 -9.70 3.19 -0.01
N THR A 160 -10.08 2.55 -1.11
CA THR A 160 -9.17 1.68 -1.85
C THR A 160 -8.27 2.49 -2.80
N PRO A 161 -7.09 1.99 -3.18
CA PRO A 161 -6.23 2.65 -4.18
C PRO A 161 -6.96 2.93 -5.49
N ALA A 162 -7.77 1.98 -5.96
CA ALA A 162 -8.61 2.09 -7.13
C ALA A 162 -9.57 3.30 -7.07
N GLN A 163 -10.29 3.41 -5.95
CA GLN A 163 -11.20 4.53 -5.69
C GLN A 163 -10.44 5.86 -5.61
N PHE A 164 -9.25 5.88 -4.99
CA PHE A 164 -8.44 7.08 -4.92
C PHE A 164 -7.91 7.54 -6.29
N LEU A 165 -7.47 6.60 -7.13
CA LEU A 165 -6.94 6.89 -8.46
C LEU A 165 -8.01 7.31 -9.48
N THR A 166 -9.26 6.92 -9.25
CA THR A 166 -10.40 7.35 -10.08
C THR A 166 -10.88 8.76 -9.71
N MET A 167 -10.53 9.27 -8.53
CA MET A 167 -10.76 10.68 -8.16
C MET A 167 -9.80 11.60 -8.91
N ASN A 168 -10.20 12.87 -9.05
CA ASN A 168 -9.32 13.91 -9.58
C ASN A 168 -8.25 14.31 -8.53
N THR A 169 -7.18 13.53 -8.48
CA THR A 169 -6.08 13.70 -7.51
C THR A 169 -5.38 15.06 -7.58
N GLN A 170 -5.51 15.81 -8.68
CA GLN A 170 -4.94 17.15 -8.82
C GLN A 170 -5.54 18.14 -7.79
N HIS A 171 -6.81 17.97 -7.45
CA HIS A 171 -7.53 18.80 -6.50
C HIS A 171 -7.48 18.27 -5.07
N ILE A 172 -6.98 17.06 -4.86
CA ILE A 172 -6.79 16.51 -3.50
C ILE A 172 -5.49 17.08 -2.93
N LYS A 173 -5.59 18.03 -2.01
CA LYS A 173 -4.42 18.65 -1.36
C LYS A 173 -3.96 17.89 -0.12
N GLY A 174 -4.80 17.04 0.43
CA GLY A 174 -4.46 16.21 1.56
C GLY A 174 -5.47 15.10 1.80
N VAL A 175 -5.06 14.06 2.51
CA VAL A 175 -5.90 12.91 2.86
C VAL A 175 -5.88 12.65 4.36
N LEU A 176 -7.06 12.59 4.96
CA LEU A 176 -7.30 12.11 6.32
C LEU A 176 -8.07 10.78 6.25
N LEU A 177 -7.55 9.74 6.88
CA LEU A 177 -8.16 8.42 6.88
C LEU A 177 -8.40 7.95 8.33
N GLU A 178 -9.61 7.47 8.63
CA GLU A 178 -9.92 6.95 9.98
C GLU A 178 -9.28 5.60 10.25
N ASP A 179 -9.25 4.71 9.25
CA ASP A 179 -8.66 3.37 9.37
C ASP A 179 -7.71 3.11 8.21
N GLY A 180 -6.41 2.97 8.51
CA GLY A 180 -5.42 2.66 7.50
C GLY A 180 -4.07 2.18 8.04
N ASN A 181 -3.45 1.23 7.35
CA ASN A 181 -2.12 0.76 7.68
C ASN A 181 -1.04 1.59 6.95
N THR A 182 0.06 1.91 7.63
CA THR A 182 1.24 2.57 7.05
C THR A 182 1.88 1.80 5.89
N GLN A 183 1.65 0.48 5.84
CA GLN A 183 2.11 -0.44 4.80
C GLN A 183 1.02 -0.72 3.73
N SER A 184 -0.20 -0.21 3.91
CA SER A 184 -1.29 -0.43 2.95
C SER A 184 -0.97 0.17 1.57
N HIS A 185 -1.62 -0.37 0.54
CA HIS A 185 -1.45 0.10 -0.84
C HIS A 185 -1.75 1.58 -1.02
N LEU A 186 -2.78 2.06 -0.33
CA LEU A 186 -3.15 3.46 -0.36
C LEU A 186 -2.01 4.33 0.16
N ALA A 187 -1.33 3.90 1.24
CA ALA A 187 -0.19 4.63 1.79
C ALA A 187 0.94 4.81 0.77
N ILE A 188 1.18 3.80 -0.07
CA ILE A 188 2.22 3.83 -1.09
C ILE A 188 1.83 4.74 -2.26
N VAL A 189 0.58 4.67 -2.70
CA VAL A 189 0.03 5.57 -3.74
C VAL A 189 0.12 7.03 -3.29
N LEU A 190 -0.21 7.32 -2.03
CA LEU A 190 -0.14 8.67 -1.47
C LEU A 190 1.30 9.19 -1.39
N ARG A 191 2.25 8.35 -0.97
CA ARG A 191 3.69 8.69 -0.99
C ARG A 191 4.19 9.00 -2.40
N SER A 192 3.81 8.18 -3.39
CA SER A 192 4.22 8.45 -4.78
C SER A 192 3.58 9.71 -5.36
N SER A 193 2.36 10.05 -4.91
CA SER A 193 1.64 11.25 -5.33
C SER A 193 2.10 12.52 -4.61
N LYS A 194 2.95 12.38 -3.57
CA LYS A 194 3.41 13.50 -2.70
C LYS A 194 2.26 14.29 -2.09
N ILE A 195 1.10 13.65 -1.88
CA ILE A 195 -0.06 14.27 -1.26
C ILE A 195 0.08 14.10 0.25
N PRO A 196 0.16 15.20 1.04
CA PRO A 196 0.20 15.14 2.49
C PRO A 196 -0.92 14.24 3.04
N SER A 197 -0.61 13.34 3.97
CA SER A 197 -1.58 12.30 4.38
C SER A 197 -1.37 11.83 5.81
N ILE A 198 -2.46 11.72 6.58
CA ILE A 198 -2.48 11.21 7.96
C ILE A 198 -3.55 10.13 8.07
N PHE A 199 -3.15 8.94 8.52
CA PHE A 199 -4.03 7.79 8.75
C PHE A 199 -4.36 7.64 10.24
N ASN A 200 -5.34 6.80 10.57
CA ASN A 200 -5.80 6.53 11.93
C ASN A 200 -6.28 7.78 12.68
N VAL A 201 -6.93 8.69 11.96
CA VAL A 201 -7.54 9.88 12.54
C VAL A 201 -8.96 9.54 12.98
N SER A 202 -9.08 9.00 14.20
CA SER A 202 -10.34 8.42 14.68
C SER A 202 -11.52 9.40 14.62
N ASN A 203 -12.63 8.93 14.05
CA ASN A 203 -13.90 9.67 13.89
C ASN A 203 -13.80 10.96 13.04
N ALA A 204 -12.78 11.13 12.20
CA ALA A 204 -12.64 12.31 11.33
C ALA A 204 -13.90 12.59 10.49
N THR A 205 -14.51 11.59 9.87
CA THR A 205 -15.75 11.70 9.05
C THR A 205 -17.00 12.04 9.86
N LYS A 206 -16.97 11.88 11.19
CA LYS A 206 -18.05 12.28 12.10
C LYS A 206 -17.82 13.65 12.71
N LEU A 207 -16.56 14.01 12.97
CA LEU A 207 -16.16 15.24 13.63
C LEU A 207 -16.00 16.43 12.66
N ILE A 208 -15.66 16.16 11.40
CA ILE A 208 -15.45 17.18 10.37
C ILE A 208 -16.71 17.26 9.49
N ALA A 209 -17.32 18.44 9.43
CA ALA A 209 -18.45 18.69 8.54
C ALA A 209 -17.95 18.93 7.09
N PRO A 210 -18.71 18.51 6.05
CA PRO A 210 -18.39 18.85 4.67
C PRO A 210 -18.24 20.37 4.48
N GLY A 211 -17.21 20.79 3.75
CA GLY A 211 -16.90 22.20 3.50
C GLY A 211 -16.14 22.92 4.62
N THR A 212 -15.94 22.30 5.79
CA THR A 212 -15.12 22.86 6.88
C THR A 212 -13.71 23.13 6.38
N ASN A 213 -13.11 24.29 6.68
CA ASN A 213 -11.74 24.55 6.27
C ASN A 213 -10.79 23.76 7.17
N VAL A 214 -9.99 22.87 6.60
CA VAL A 214 -9.08 22.00 7.35
C VAL A 214 -7.65 22.36 7.02
N LEU A 215 -6.88 22.75 8.04
CA LEU A 215 -5.44 22.83 7.98
C LEU A 215 -4.85 21.53 8.53
N MET A 216 -4.16 20.82 7.65
CA MET A 216 -3.38 19.64 7.99
C MET A 216 -1.90 19.99 7.96
N ASP A 217 -1.25 19.87 9.11
CA ASP A 217 0.20 19.95 9.26
C ASP A 217 0.73 18.55 9.58
N ALA A 218 1.10 17.82 8.52
CA ALA A 218 1.61 16.46 8.65
C ALA A 218 3.06 16.42 9.16
N TYR A 219 3.80 17.55 9.18
CA TYR A 219 5.11 17.59 9.86
C TYR A 219 4.95 17.59 11.38
N ALA A 220 3.98 18.35 11.88
CA ALA A 220 3.67 18.41 13.30
C ALA A 220 2.67 17.33 13.75
N ASN A 221 2.14 16.53 12.81
CA ASN A 221 1.04 15.60 13.01
C ASN A 221 -0.19 16.24 13.66
N ARG A 222 -0.58 17.42 13.17
CA ARG A 222 -1.69 18.22 13.72
C ARG A 222 -2.72 18.56 12.66
N ILE A 223 -3.98 18.52 13.09
CA ILE A 223 -5.15 18.84 12.26
C ILE A 223 -5.94 19.92 12.99
N TYR A 224 -6.21 21.02 12.29
CA TYR A 224 -6.98 22.16 12.78
C TYR A 224 -8.22 22.36 11.92
N LEU A 225 -9.37 22.55 12.57
CA LEU A 225 -10.64 22.83 11.92
C LEU A 225 -10.94 24.32 12.05
N ASP A 226 -11.36 24.95 10.96
CA ASP A 226 -11.58 26.39 10.82
C ASP A 226 -10.45 27.23 11.46
N PRO A 227 -9.19 27.00 11.05
CA PRO A 227 -8.03 27.68 11.63
C PRO A 227 -8.06 29.18 11.33
N LEU A 228 -7.49 29.97 12.25
CA LEU A 228 -7.23 31.39 12.00
C LEU A 228 -6.15 31.55 10.92
N ASP A 229 -6.25 32.62 10.13
CA ASP A 229 -5.29 32.93 9.05
C ASP A 229 -3.84 32.98 9.54
N GLU A 230 -3.60 33.46 10.77
CA GLU A 230 -2.28 33.50 11.38
C GLU A 230 -1.66 32.10 11.52
N LEU A 231 -2.48 31.11 11.90
CA LEU A 231 -2.05 29.73 12.05
C LEU A 231 -1.74 29.10 10.68
N ILE A 232 -2.58 29.37 9.67
CA ILE A 232 -2.34 28.93 8.29
C ILE A 232 -1.01 29.52 7.77
N TRP A 233 -0.78 30.81 8.01
CA TRP A 233 0.45 31.48 7.62
C TRP A 233 1.67 30.89 8.33
N GLN A 234 1.57 30.64 9.63
CA GLN A 234 2.65 30.06 10.43
C GLN A 234 2.99 28.64 9.97
N ALA A 235 1.99 27.79 9.73
CA ALA A 235 2.17 26.43 9.24
C ALA A 235 2.83 26.42 7.86
N ASN A 236 2.36 27.26 6.92
CA ASN A 236 2.99 27.41 5.60
C ASN A 236 4.42 27.94 5.68
N ARG A 237 4.69 28.90 6.57
CA ARG A 237 6.05 29.42 6.77
C ARG A 237 6.98 28.37 7.35
N ASN A 238 6.49 27.53 8.26
CA ASN A 238 7.24 26.40 8.79
C ASN A 238 7.48 25.35 7.70
N ALA A 239 6.46 25.00 6.91
CA ALA A 239 6.60 24.11 5.76
C ALA A 239 7.66 24.59 4.77
N GLN A 240 7.71 25.89 4.47
CA GLN A 240 8.77 26.47 3.63
C GLN A 240 10.15 26.37 4.25
N LYS A 241 10.29 26.42 5.58
CA LYS A 241 11.57 26.14 6.24
C LYS A 241 11.94 24.67 6.11
N TYR A 242 11.00 23.74 6.30
CA TYR A 242 11.24 22.32 6.10
C TYR A 242 11.59 21.98 4.64
N HIS A 243 10.92 22.60 3.66
CA HIS A 243 11.23 22.46 2.24
C HIS A 243 12.56 23.11 1.88
N LYS A 244 12.85 24.32 2.37
CA LYS A 244 14.18 24.94 2.18
C LYS A 244 15.26 24.10 2.83
N VAL A 245 15.03 23.52 4.01
CA VAL A 245 15.96 22.56 4.61
C VAL A 245 16.03 21.30 3.77
N SER A 246 14.96 20.75 3.19
CA SER A 246 15.00 19.55 2.34
C SER A 246 15.70 19.79 0.98
N ASP A 247 15.42 20.89 0.30
CA ASP A 247 16.04 21.30 -0.97
C ASP A 247 17.48 21.79 -0.76
N SER A 248 17.74 22.60 0.28
CA SER A 248 19.13 22.93 0.65
C SER A 248 19.84 21.74 1.27
N SER A 249 19.15 20.75 1.86
CA SER A 249 19.75 19.47 2.25
C SER A 249 20.06 18.63 1.04
N ILE A 250 19.36 18.76 -0.08
CA ILE A 250 19.80 18.13 -1.34
C ILE A 250 21.11 18.77 -1.84
N ASP A 251 21.33 20.07 -1.58
CA ASP A 251 22.59 20.77 -1.90
C ASP A 251 23.67 20.70 -0.78
N ILE A 252 23.31 20.49 0.49
CA ILE A 252 24.20 20.33 1.66
C ILE A 252 24.53 18.84 1.88
N ILE A 253 23.66 17.91 1.44
CA ILE A 253 23.91 16.46 1.33
C ILE A 253 24.51 16.13 -0.07
N LYS A 254 24.94 17.13 -0.83
CA LYS A 254 26.14 17.00 -1.67
C LYS A 254 27.37 17.31 -0.82
N PRO A 255 28.45 16.57 -1.05
CA PRO A 255 28.95 15.52 -0.19
C PRO A 255 29.43 16.02 1.20
N MET A 256 28.54 16.41 2.11
CA MET A 256 28.92 16.44 3.53
C MET A 256 29.03 15.01 4.04
N MET A 257 30.24 14.50 3.89
CA MET A 257 30.89 13.44 4.64
C MET A 257 30.14 13.06 5.93
N ALA A 258 29.38 11.97 5.88
CA ALA A 258 28.88 11.33 7.08
C ALA A 258 30.03 10.57 7.79
N GLN A 259 31.01 11.33 8.30
CA GLN A 259 31.71 11.02 9.54
C GLN A 259 31.05 11.91 10.60
N TYR A 260 29.86 11.54 11.04
CA TYR A 260 29.21 12.29 12.13
C TYR A 260 29.98 12.00 13.41
N LYS A 261 30.52 13.06 14.05
CA LYS A 261 30.92 13.01 15.46
C LYS A 261 29.65 12.98 16.29
N THR A 262 29.42 11.92 17.04
CA THR A 262 28.37 11.91 18.06
C THR A 262 28.98 11.99 19.46
N SER A 263 28.36 12.83 20.29
CA SER A 263 28.81 13.24 21.62
C SER A 263 30.11 14.05 21.66
N SER A 264 30.33 14.77 22.76
CA SER A 264 31.55 15.50 23.12
C SER A 264 32.84 14.66 23.02
N ASP A 265 32.70 13.33 22.94
CA ASP A 265 33.79 12.36 23.03
C ASP A 265 34.24 11.79 21.67
N GLY A 266 33.66 12.25 20.55
CA GLY A 266 34.29 12.11 19.23
C GLY A 266 34.18 10.73 18.56
N GLU A 267 33.22 9.89 18.95
CA GLU A 267 32.92 8.65 18.22
C GLU A 267 32.35 8.96 16.82
N ARG A 268 32.83 8.23 15.81
CA ARG A 268 32.43 8.42 14.41
C ARG A 268 31.39 7.37 14.01
N MET A 269 30.19 7.81 13.68
CA MET A 269 29.16 6.95 13.10
C MET A 269 29.11 7.07 11.58
N ARG A 270 28.87 5.93 10.92
CA ARG A 270 28.65 5.84 9.46
C ARG A 270 27.17 5.63 9.20
N ILE A 271 26.62 6.36 8.23
CA ILE A 271 25.24 6.17 7.79
C ILE A 271 25.26 5.53 6.41
N LEU A 272 24.80 4.30 6.34
CA LEU A 272 24.79 3.49 5.13
C LEU A 272 23.34 3.32 4.63
N ALA A 273 23.15 3.25 3.31
CA ALA A 273 21.82 3.02 2.73
C ALA A 273 21.38 1.57 2.87
N ASN A 274 20.08 1.35 3.09
CA ASN A 274 19.41 0.08 2.85
C ASN A 274 18.74 0.12 1.46
N ILE A 275 19.04 -0.87 0.62
CA ILE A 275 18.62 -0.94 -0.78
C ILE A 275 18.04 -2.32 -1.08
N ASN A 276 16.86 -2.35 -1.74
CA ASN A 276 16.17 -3.60 -2.07
C ASN A 276 16.18 -3.93 -3.57
N SER A 277 16.62 -3.01 -4.44
CA SER A 277 16.73 -3.27 -5.88
C SER A 277 17.78 -2.42 -6.58
N ILE A 278 18.25 -2.87 -7.74
CA ILE A 278 19.14 -2.10 -8.64
C ILE A 278 18.47 -0.80 -9.10
N SER A 279 17.14 -0.82 -9.27
CA SER A 279 16.39 0.38 -9.72
C SER A 279 16.40 1.51 -8.70
N GLU A 280 16.54 1.20 -7.41
CA GLU A 280 16.70 2.21 -6.37
C GLU A 280 18.07 2.90 -6.44
N ILE A 281 19.11 2.17 -6.86
CA ILE A 281 20.45 2.74 -7.08
C ILE A 281 20.40 3.75 -8.22
N THR A 282 19.71 3.43 -9.32
CA THR A 282 19.64 4.30 -10.51
C THR A 282 18.67 5.47 -10.36
N LYS A 283 17.61 5.33 -9.55
CA LYS A 283 16.61 6.40 -9.32
C LYS A 283 16.99 7.37 -8.21
N ARG A 284 17.92 7.01 -7.32
CA ARG A 284 18.40 7.91 -6.28
C ARG A 284 19.37 8.92 -6.89
N ALA A 285 18.99 10.19 -6.84
CA ALA A 285 19.88 11.28 -7.24
C ALA A 285 21.17 11.31 -6.38
N TYR A 286 21.12 10.80 -5.15
CA TYR A 286 22.24 10.73 -4.21
C TYR A 286 22.17 9.47 -3.34
N LEU A 287 23.28 8.76 -3.20
CA LEU A 287 23.49 7.72 -2.18
C LEU A 287 24.29 8.31 -1.01
N PRO A 288 24.10 7.83 0.24
CA PRO A 288 24.91 8.28 1.37
C PRO A 288 26.40 8.08 1.10
N SER A 289 27.22 9.06 1.48
CA SER A 289 28.68 9.05 1.23
C SER A 289 29.42 7.84 1.81
N SER A 290 28.81 7.14 2.77
CA SER A 290 29.44 6.03 3.48
C SER A 290 29.22 4.67 2.82
N GLY A 291 28.30 4.55 1.84
CA GLY A 291 28.00 3.30 1.14
C GLY A 291 26.61 2.71 1.39
N ILE A 292 26.44 1.43 1.05
CA ILE A 292 25.24 0.62 1.22
C ILE A 292 25.50 -0.39 2.34
N GLY A 293 24.73 -0.33 3.42
CA GLY A 293 24.96 -1.13 4.62
C GLY A 293 24.13 -2.40 4.63
N LEU A 294 23.16 -2.47 3.72
CA LEU A 294 22.40 -3.68 3.46
C LEU A 294 21.89 -3.64 2.03
N PHE A 295 22.35 -4.60 1.24
CA PHE A 295 21.78 -4.90 -0.07
C PHE A 295 21.13 -6.28 0.02
N ARG A 296 19.80 -6.30 -0.07
CA ARG A 296 19.00 -7.53 -0.06
C ARG A 296 19.15 -8.23 -1.40
N THR A 297 19.59 -9.49 -1.39
CA THR A 297 19.88 -10.28 -2.59
C THR A 297 18.70 -11.11 -3.07
N GLU A 298 17.59 -11.09 -2.33
CA GLU A 298 16.41 -11.90 -2.63
C GLU A 298 15.80 -11.63 -4.02
N PHE A 299 15.92 -10.42 -4.57
CA PHE A 299 15.45 -10.14 -5.93
C PHE A 299 16.16 -10.97 -7.02
N LEU A 300 17.39 -11.45 -6.77
CA LEU A 300 18.11 -12.34 -7.69
C LEU A 300 17.37 -13.66 -7.89
N PHE A 301 16.66 -14.09 -6.86
CA PHE A 301 15.96 -15.37 -6.83
C PHE A 301 14.46 -15.18 -7.10
N MET A 302 13.84 -14.11 -6.58
CA MET A 302 12.38 -13.90 -6.66
C MET A 302 11.85 -13.57 -8.07
N ASN A 303 12.67 -13.01 -8.97
CA ASN A 303 12.26 -12.60 -10.32
C ASN A 303 12.80 -13.50 -11.45
N CYS A 304 13.24 -14.71 -11.12
CA CYS A 304 13.81 -15.66 -12.07
C CYS A 304 12.93 -16.90 -12.22
N SER A 305 12.85 -17.45 -13.43
CA SER A 305 12.15 -18.71 -13.74
C SER A 305 12.96 -19.96 -13.37
N HIS A 306 14.22 -19.77 -12.97
CA HIS A 306 15.17 -20.82 -12.59
C HIS A 306 16.07 -20.31 -11.46
N GLU A 307 16.73 -21.23 -10.76
CA GLU A 307 17.73 -20.87 -9.75
C GLU A 307 18.92 -20.17 -10.43
N PRO A 308 19.25 -18.93 -10.04
CA PRO A 308 20.30 -18.17 -10.70
C PRO A 308 21.66 -18.82 -10.44
N ASP A 309 22.41 -19.09 -11.50
CA ASP A 309 23.74 -19.69 -11.37
C ASP A 309 24.79 -18.68 -10.85
N GLU A 310 25.99 -19.18 -10.56
CA GLU A 310 27.09 -18.35 -10.02
C GLU A 310 27.44 -17.19 -10.97
N GLU A 311 27.42 -17.43 -12.28
CA GLU A 311 27.79 -16.43 -13.29
C GLU A 311 26.71 -15.34 -13.38
N GLU A 312 25.43 -15.71 -13.33
CA GLU A 312 24.30 -14.77 -13.29
C GLU A 312 24.36 -13.89 -12.04
N GLN A 313 24.60 -14.48 -10.87
CA GLN A 313 24.79 -13.74 -9.63
C GLN A 313 26.03 -12.83 -9.71
N TYR A 314 27.15 -13.33 -10.21
CA TYR A 314 28.39 -12.57 -10.41
C TYR A 314 28.16 -11.35 -11.28
N GLN A 315 27.49 -11.48 -12.42
CA GLN A 315 27.23 -10.37 -13.33
C GLN A 315 26.39 -9.29 -12.66
N VAL A 316 25.41 -9.66 -11.83
CA VAL A 316 24.59 -8.68 -11.09
C VAL A 316 25.40 -7.98 -10.02
N TYR A 317 26.17 -8.70 -9.20
CA TYR A 317 27.03 -8.09 -8.18
C TYR A 317 28.07 -7.17 -8.81
N ARG A 318 28.72 -7.61 -9.89
CA ARG A 318 29.68 -6.81 -10.66
C ARG A 318 29.03 -5.53 -11.21
N ARG A 319 27.82 -5.63 -11.75
CA ARG A 319 27.07 -4.48 -12.25
C ARG A 319 26.77 -3.47 -11.13
N ILE A 320 26.35 -3.94 -9.95
CA ILE A 320 26.10 -3.09 -8.78
C ILE A 320 27.39 -2.40 -8.33
N MET A 321 28.48 -3.15 -8.22
CA MET A 321 29.80 -2.62 -7.84
C MET A 321 30.29 -1.55 -8.82
N ASN A 322 30.08 -1.75 -10.12
CA ASN A 322 30.47 -0.78 -11.15
C ASN A 322 29.60 0.48 -11.19
N MET A 323 28.39 0.45 -10.62
CA MET A 323 27.51 1.61 -10.51
C MET A 323 27.88 2.53 -9.35
N LEU A 324 28.67 2.05 -8.39
CA LEU A 324 29.01 2.77 -7.17
C LEU A 324 30.42 3.37 -7.25
N PRO A 325 30.67 4.50 -6.57
CA PRO A 325 32.02 5.02 -6.40
C PRO A 325 32.94 3.99 -5.73
N SER A 326 34.22 3.95 -6.12
CA SER A 326 35.20 2.97 -5.62
C SER A 326 35.47 3.02 -4.11
N ASN A 327 35.10 4.12 -3.45
CA ASN A 327 35.24 4.33 -2.02
C ASN A 327 33.98 3.97 -1.21
N TYR A 328 32.93 3.45 -1.85
CA TYR A 328 31.71 3.03 -1.16
C TYR A 328 31.87 1.60 -0.67
N GLU A 329 31.47 1.38 0.58
CA GLU A 329 31.28 0.03 1.09
C GLU A 329 29.90 -0.49 0.68
N ILE A 330 29.82 -1.77 0.37
CA ILE A 330 28.55 -2.46 0.19
C ILE A 330 28.53 -3.74 1.02
N THR A 331 27.48 -3.90 1.83
CA THR A 331 27.20 -5.14 2.53
C THR A 331 26.10 -5.89 1.78
N PHE A 332 26.50 -6.91 1.02
CA PHE A 332 25.56 -7.87 0.48
C PHE A 332 25.12 -8.81 1.59
N ARG A 333 23.81 -8.89 1.82
CA ARG A 333 23.28 -9.96 2.66
C ARG A 333 23.14 -11.20 1.79
N THR A 334 23.76 -12.31 2.20
CA THR A 334 23.51 -13.60 1.56
C THR A 334 22.01 -13.91 1.60
N PHE A 335 21.53 -14.68 0.63
CA PHE A 335 20.12 -15.03 0.57
C PHE A 335 19.68 -15.65 1.91
N ASP A 336 18.59 -15.12 2.47
CA ASP A 336 18.07 -15.47 3.78
C ASP A 336 16.81 -16.32 3.58
N PHE A 337 16.94 -17.63 3.80
CA PHE A 337 15.82 -18.59 3.76
C PHE A 337 14.94 -18.40 5.01
N ASN A 338 14.05 -17.43 4.95
CA ASN A 338 12.83 -17.45 5.76
C ASN A 338 11.67 -17.91 4.86
N ALA A 339 10.76 -18.71 5.42
CA ALA A 339 9.66 -19.38 4.71
C ALA A 339 8.80 -18.43 3.84
N ASP A 340 8.84 -17.14 4.15
CA ASP A 340 8.11 -16.02 3.53
C ASP A 340 8.65 -15.57 2.16
N LYS A 341 9.79 -16.11 1.69
CA LYS A 341 10.49 -15.63 0.48
C LYS A 341 10.95 -16.75 -0.44
N LEU A 342 10.04 -17.67 -0.77
CA LEU A 342 10.34 -18.78 -1.68
C LEU A 342 10.29 -18.31 -3.15
N PRO A 343 11.36 -18.52 -3.94
CA PRO A 343 11.37 -18.25 -5.37
C PRO A 343 10.37 -19.10 -6.15
N LEU A 344 9.77 -18.54 -7.21
CA LEU A 344 8.76 -19.20 -8.06
C LEU A 344 9.20 -20.58 -8.61
N TYR A 345 10.49 -20.76 -8.91
CA TYR A 345 11.03 -22.03 -9.41
C TYR A 345 11.16 -23.12 -8.32
N MET A 346 11.25 -22.75 -7.04
CA MET A 346 11.24 -23.71 -5.94
C MET A 346 9.84 -24.28 -5.70
N SER A 347 8.78 -23.49 -5.90
CA SER A 347 7.40 -23.99 -5.84
C SER A 347 7.03 -24.97 -6.96
N MET A 348 7.75 -24.96 -8.09
CA MET A 348 7.55 -25.94 -9.18
C MET A 348 8.24 -27.27 -8.93
N SER A 349 9.22 -27.32 -8.02
CA SER A 349 10.02 -28.51 -7.73
C SER A 349 9.33 -29.41 -6.69
N SER A 350 8.56 -28.82 -5.78
CA SER A 350 7.76 -29.53 -4.76
C SER A 350 6.50 -30.22 -5.32
N ALA A 351 6.18 -30.04 -6.60
CA ALA A 351 5.09 -30.77 -7.27
C ALA A 351 5.50 -32.16 -7.80
N PHE A 352 6.80 -32.50 -7.72
CA PHE A 352 7.34 -33.81 -8.08
C PHE A 352 8.38 -34.25 -7.05
N SER A 353 7.94 -34.63 -5.85
CA SER A 353 8.72 -35.40 -4.88
C SER A 353 7.79 -36.22 -3.99
#